data_AF-A0A0A9Y840-F1
#
_entry.id   AF-A0A0A9Y840-F1
#
_cell.length_a   1.000
_cell.length_b   1.000
_cell.length_c   1.000
_cell.angle_alpha   90.00
_cell.angle_beta   90.00
_cell.angle_gamma   90.00
#
_symmetry.space_group_name_H-M   'P 1'
#
loop_
_entity.id
_entity.type
_entity.pdbx_description
1 polymer ?
#
loop_
_entity_poly.entity_id
_entity_poly.type
_entity_poly.pdbx_seq_one_letter_code
_entity_poly.pdbx_strand_id
1 'polypeptide(L)'
;PPNVQQALLASNETDPDKLALLADRLTEVNQPIIAATSSTTDLDEIKQQIRYLTTAISDLKSATQRPLQENNYRTRQSRDRSRSNSRDRRTRSPTPEKNKVCKFHAKFGKKAFKCEKPCEFPKN
;
A
#
# COMPACT_ATOMS: atom_id res chain seq x y z
N PRO A 1 -40.48 -12.36 -31.67
CA PRO A 1 -39.01 -12.34 -31.51
C PRO A 1 -38.36 -13.24 -32.58
N PRO A 2 -37.13 -12.95 -33.06
CA PRO A 2 -36.57 -13.57 -34.26
C PRO A 2 -36.37 -15.10 -34.13
N ASN A 3 -36.02 -15.57 -32.93
CA ASN A 3 -35.93 -17.00 -32.59
C ASN A 3 -37.26 -17.73 -32.71
N VAL A 4 -38.36 -17.12 -32.26
CA VAL A 4 -39.71 -17.71 -32.37
C VAL A 4 -40.14 -17.77 -33.83
N GLN A 5 -39.87 -16.73 -34.63
CA GLN A 5 -40.18 -16.73 -36.07
C GLN A 5 -39.43 -17.82 -36.83
N GLN A 6 -38.14 -18.03 -36.55
CA GLN A 6 -37.36 -19.11 -37.15
C GLN A 6 -37.89 -20.49 -36.79
N ALA A 7 -38.28 -20.71 -35.54
CA ALA A 7 -38.86 -21.97 -35.08
C ALA A 7 -40.23 -22.26 -35.72
N LEU A 8 -41.08 -21.23 -35.88
CA LEU A 8 -42.37 -21.35 -36.56
C LEU A 8 -42.21 -21.63 -38.06
N LEU A 9 -41.24 -20.98 -38.73
CA LEU A 9 -40.93 -21.25 -40.13
C LEU A 9 -40.40 -22.67 -40.38
N ALA A 10 -39.73 -23.26 -39.39
CA ALA A 10 -39.29 -24.65 -39.45
C ALA A 10 -40.42 -25.66 -39.12
N SER A 11 -41.53 -25.19 -38.57
CA SER A 11 -42.70 -26.04 -38.30
C SER A 11 -43.55 -26.20 -39.56
N ASN A 12 -44.00 -27.42 -39.84
CA ASN A 12 -44.88 -27.71 -40.99
C ASN A 12 -46.37 -27.46 -40.67
N GLU A 13 -46.68 -26.71 -39.61
CA GLU A 13 -48.05 -26.39 -39.23
C GLU A 13 -48.60 -25.26 -40.10
N THR A 14 -49.79 -25.47 -40.66
CA THR A 14 -50.45 -24.52 -41.57
C THR A 14 -51.67 -23.84 -40.93
N ASP A 15 -52.10 -24.34 -39.77
CA ASP A 15 -53.24 -23.85 -39.01
C ASP A 15 -52.83 -22.64 -38.15
N PRO A 16 -53.42 -21.45 -38.36
CA PRO A 16 -53.05 -20.24 -37.63
C PRO A 16 -53.28 -20.37 -36.12
N ASP A 17 -54.31 -21.10 -35.68
CA ASP A 17 -54.62 -21.25 -34.26
C ASP A 17 -53.54 -22.10 -33.56
N LYS A 18 -53.05 -23.14 -34.24
CA LYS A 18 -51.96 -23.99 -33.71
C LYS A 18 -50.62 -23.26 -33.72
N LEU A 19 -50.36 -22.45 -34.74
CA LEU A 19 -49.15 -21.63 -34.81
C LEU A 19 -49.12 -20.59 -33.68
N ALA A 20 -50.26 -19.99 -33.34
CA ALA A 20 -50.38 -19.09 -32.20
C ALA A 20 -50.04 -19.80 -30.88
N LEU A 21 -50.62 -20.98 -30.65
CA LEU A 21 -50.33 -21.79 -29.45
C LEU A 21 -48.86 -22.22 -29.37
N LEU A 22 -48.24 -22.57 -30.50
CA LEU A 22 -46.82 -22.89 -30.57
C LEU A 22 -45.96 -21.66 -30.28
N ALA A 23 -46.32 -20.49 -30.81
CA ALA A 23 -45.63 -19.24 -30.54
C ALA A 23 -45.67 -18.89 -29.06
N ASP A 24 -46.84 -18.97 -28.43
CA ASP A 24 -47.04 -18.71 -27.01
C ASP A 24 -46.15 -19.63 -26.16
N ARG A 25 -46.19 -20.94 -26.44
CA ARG A 25 -45.34 -21.92 -25.75
C ARG A 25 -43.85 -21.65 -25.96
N LEU A 26 -43.44 -21.25 -27.16
CA LEU A 26 -42.04 -20.89 -27.43
C LEU A 26 -41.62 -19.62 -26.70
N THR A 27 -42.51 -18.66 -26.49
CA THR A 27 -42.22 -17.46 -25.70
C THR A 27 -42.16 -17.74 -24.21
N GLU A 28 -42.93 -18.71 -23.71
CA GLU A 28 -42.86 -19.16 -22.31
C GLU A 28 -41.56 -19.93 -22.02
N VAL A 29 -41.12 -20.79 -22.94
CA VAL A 29 -39.85 -21.53 -22.80
C VAL A 29 -38.66 -20.60 -23.01
N ASN A 30 -38.76 -19.69 -23.96
CA ASN A 30 -37.80 -18.60 -24.15
C ASN A 30 -38.21 -17.37 -23.35
N GLN A 31 -38.58 -17.55 -22.08
CA GLN A 31 -38.46 -16.43 -21.15
C GLN A 31 -37.02 -15.95 -21.28
N PRO A 32 -36.78 -14.68 -21.66
CA PRO A 32 -35.46 -14.15 -21.49
C PRO A 32 -35.20 -14.28 -20.00
N ILE A 33 -34.38 -15.27 -19.60
CA ILE A 33 -33.44 -15.05 -18.52
C ILE A 33 -32.91 -13.68 -18.87
N ILE A 34 -33.17 -12.69 -18.01
CA ILE A 34 -32.62 -11.36 -18.14
C ILE A 34 -31.13 -11.60 -18.10
N ALA A 35 -30.57 -11.97 -19.25
CA ALA A 35 -29.19 -11.87 -19.56
C ALA A 35 -29.00 -10.40 -19.34
N ALA A 36 -28.30 -10.08 -18.26
CA ALA A 36 -27.68 -8.80 -18.06
C ALA A 36 -26.76 -8.57 -19.27
N THR A 37 -27.36 -8.29 -20.42
CA THR A 37 -26.74 -7.77 -21.64
C THR A 37 -26.65 -6.28 -21.41
N SER A 38 -25.85 -5.95 -20.41
CA SER A 38 -25.20 -4.67 -20.28
C SER A 38 -23.83 -5.06 -19.76
N SER A 39 -22.88 -4.99 -20.67
CA SER A 39 -21.43 -4.94 -20.45
C SER A 39 -20.73 -6.18 -19.87
N THR A 40 -20.49 -7.16 -20.74
CA THR A 40 -19.38 -8.11 -20.57
C THR A 40 -18.03 -7.40 -20.42
N THR A 41 -17.88 -6.20 -20.99
CA THR A 41 -16.74 -5.29 -20.78
C THR A 41 -16.60 -4.87 -19.33
N ASP A 42 -17.71 -4.47 -18.69
CA ASP A 42 -17.69 -4.00 -17.30
C ASP A 42 -17.40 -5.15 -16.34
N LEU A 43 -17.86 -6.37 -16.63
CA LEU A 43 -17.51 -7.53 -15.82
C LEU A 43 -16.00 -7.83 -15.85
N ASP A 44 -15.34 -7.69 -17.00
CA ASP A 44 -13.90 -7.93 -17.09
C ASP A 44 -13.10 -6.76 -16.49
N GLU A 45 -13.56 -5.52 -16.65
CA GLU A 45 -13.00 -4.36 -15.95
C GLU A 45 -13.14 -4.49 -14.43
N ILE A 46 -14.32 -4.90 -13.93
CA ILE A 46 -14.57 -5.16 -12.51
C ILE A 46 -13.68 -6.29 -12.01
N LYS A 47 -13.52 -7.38 -12.76
CA LYS A 47 -12.57 -8.46 -12.40
C LYS A 47 -11.13 -7.96 -12.33
N GLN A 48 -10.72 -7.09 -13.26
CA GLN A 48 -9.38 -6.49 -13.25
C GLN A 48 -9.21 -5.56 -12.03
N GLN A 49 -10.19 -4.73 -11.72
CA GLN A 49 -10.19 -3.87 -10.54
C GLN A 49 -10.13 -4.69 -9.24
N ILE A 50 -10.90 -5.78 -9.14
CA ILE A 50 -10.85 -6.69 -7.99
C ILE A 50 -9.47 -7.32 -7.84
N ARG A 51 -8.84 -7.77 -8.94
CA ARG A 51 -7.47 -8.32 -8.92
C ARG A 51 -6.48 -7.27 -8.43
N TYR A 52 -6.53 -6.06 -8.97
CA TYR A 52 -5.68 -4.94 -8.58
C TYR A 52 -5.83 -4.58 -7.09
N LEU A 53 -7.07 -4.47 -6.60
CA LEU A 53 -7.35 -4.20 -5.19
C LEU A 53 -6.88 -5.34 -4.28
N THR A 54 -7.07 -6.59 -4.70
CA THR A 54 -6.60 -7.76 -3.94
C THR A 54 -5.07 -7.77 -3.83
N THR A 55 -4.36 -7.46 -4.91
CA THR A 55 -2.90 -7.31 -4.88
C THR A 55 -2.45 -6.15 -4.00
N ALA A 56 -3.08 -4.99 -4.11
CA ALA A 56 -2.75 -3.82 -3.30
C ALA A 56 -2.98 -4.08 -1.80
N ILE A 57 -4.07 -4.77 -1.44
CA ILE A 57 -4.35 -5.18 -0.06
C ILE A 57 -3.33 -6.20 0.43
N SER A 58 -2.94 -7.17 -0.40
CA SER A 58 -1.88 -8.13 -0.07
C SER A 58 -0.54 -7.43 0.18
N ASP A 59 -0.18 -6.46 -0.65
CA ASP A 59 1.05 -5.70 -0.52
C ASP A 59 1.04 -4.82 0.72
N LEU A 60 -0.07 -4.11 1.00
CA LEU A 60 -0.25 -3.33 2.23
C LEU A 60 -0.22 -4.22 3.47
N LYS A 61 -0.82 -5.41 3.41
CA LYS A 61 -0.75 -6.41 4.49
C LYS A 61 0.69 -6.89 4.65
N SER A 62 1.43 -7.15 3.57
CA SER A 62 2.84 -7.54 3.66
C SER A 62 3.72 -6.42 4.23
N ALA A 63 3.44 -5.16 3.91
CA ALA A 63 4.17 -4.00 4.40
C ALA A 63 3.89 -3.71 5.89
N THR A 64 2.66 -3.94 6.34
CA THR A 64 2.27 -3.83 7.76
C THR A 64 2.66 -5.05 8.59
N GLN A 65 2.77 -6.23 7.96
CA GLN A 65 3.27 -7.47 8.55
C GLN A 65 4.79 -7.62 8.40
N ARG A 66 5.50 -6.67 7.76
CA ARG A 66 6.95 -6.57 7.96
C ARG A 66 7.12 -6.36 9.46
N PRO A 67 7.69 -7.34 10.18
CA PRO A 67 7.93 -7.13 11.58
C PRO A 67 8.82 -5.90 11.68
N LEU A 68 8.52 -5.01 12.61
CA LEU A 68 9.47 -4.03 13.16
C LEU A 68 10.67 -4.74 13.82
N GLN A 69 11.06 -5.92 13.36
CA GLN A 69 12.30 -6.64 13.65
C GLN A 69 13.45 -6.08 12.81
N GLU A 70 13.61 -4.76 12.79
CA GLU A 70 14.92 -4.19 12.49
C GLU A 70 15.35 -3.09 13.45
N ASN A 71 14.57 -2.80 14.50
CA ASN A 71 14.94 -1.70 15.42
C ASN A 71 15.12 -2.07 16.89
N ASN A 72 15.05 -3.34 17.31
CA ASN A 72 15.12 -3.65 18.76
C ASN A 72 16.05 -4.77 19.25
N TYR A 73 16.87 -5.43 18.42
CA TYR A 73 17.72 -6.52 18.94
C TYR A 73 19.17 -6.57 18.43
N ARG A 74 19.77 -5.44 18.05
CA ARG A 74 21.23 -5.38 17.75
C ARG A 74 22.09 -4.59 18.72
N THR A 75 21.59 -4.27 19.93
CA THR A 75 22.44 -3.55 20.90
C THR A 75 22.16 -3.90 22.35
N ARG A 76 22.16 -5.18 22.72
CA ARG A 76 22.43 -5.56 24.11
C ARG A 76 23.09 -6.92 24.20
N GLN A 77 24.28 -6.90 24.79
CA GLN A 77 25.07 -8.02 25.28
C GLN A 77 25.86 -8.87 24.26
N SER A 78 27.13 -9.08 24.60
CA SER A 78 28.06 -10.06 24.03
C SER A 78 28.72 -9.72 22.69
N ARG A 79 29.48 -8.62 22.69
CA ARG A 79 30.81 -8.68 22.09
C ARG A 79 31.81 -8.23 23.14
N ASP A 80 32.35 -9.22 23.84
CA ASP A 80 33.71 -9.16 24.38
C ASP A 80 34.64 -8.73 23.24
N ARG A 81 34.85 -7.42 23.15
CA ARG A 81 35.93 -6.85 22.37
C ARG A 81 37.00 -6.52 23.39
N SER A 82 37.90 -7.47 23.62
CA SER A 82 39.29 -7.19 23.97
C SER A 82 39.85 -6.21 22.93
N ARG A 83 39.58 -4.91 23.13
CA ARG A 83 40.30 -3.84 22.47
C ARG A 83 41.49 -3.56 23.35
N SER A 84 42.59 -4.17 22.93
CA SER A 84 43.97 -3.70 23.06
C SER A 84 44.12 -2.42 23.90
N ASN A 85 44.88 -2.58 24.99
CA ASN A 85 45.59 -1.51 25.69
C ASN A 85 46.37 -0.64 24.71
N SER A 86 45.74 0.36 24.09
CA SER A 86 46.43 1.52 23.53
C SER A 86 45.40 2.56 23.08
N ARG A 87 45.06 3.46 24.00
CA ARG A 87 44.78 4.89 23.75
C ARG A 87 44.34 5.49 25.08
N ASP A 88 45.37 5.81 25.85
CA ASP A 88 45.51 7.11 26.50
C ASP A 88 44.20 7.63 27.09
N ARG A 89 43.96 7.28 28.36
CA ARG A 89 43.12 8.08 29.23
C ARG A 89 43.78 9.45 29.33
N ARG A 90 43.52 10.33 28.35
CA ARG A 90 43.49 11.76 28.62
C ARG A 90 42.30 11.99 29.52
N THR A 91 42.54 11.77 30.81
CA THR A 91 42.04 12.64 31.86
C THR A 91 41.96 14.04 31.26
N ARG A 92 40.74 14.46 30.93
CA ARG A 92 40.52 15.82 30.48
C ARG A 92 40.77 16.66 31.72
N SER A 93 42.01 17.14 31.86
CA SER A 93 42.42 18.08 32.89
C SER A 93 41.36 19.17 32.96
N PRO A 94 40.75 19.44 34.12
CA PRO A 94 39.87 20.59 34.25
C PRO A 94 40.75 21.83 34.26
N THR A 95 41.09 22.34 33.08
CA THR A 95 41.93 23.55 32.95
C THR A 95 41.65 24.26 31.64
N PRO A 96 41.70 25.60 31.61
CA PRO A 96 41.19 26.56 32.59
C PRO A 96 40.16 27.48 31.91
N GLU A 97 39.61 28.40 32.66
CA GLU A 97 38.66 29.48 32.34
C GLU A 97 39.10 30.46 31.22
N LYS A 98 39.56 29.97 30.06
CA LYS A 98 40.07 30.81 28.95
C LYS A 98 39.23 30.78 27.68
N ASN A 99 38.37 29.78 27.53
CA ASN A 99 37.42 29.80 26.43
C ASN A 99 36.18 30.55 26.92
N LYS A 100 36.15 31.85 26.66
CA LYS A 100 34.98 32.74 26.82
C LYS A 100 33.79 32.31 25.94
N VAL A 101 33.76 31.08 25.45
CA VAL A 101 32.81 30.56 24.47
C VAL A 101 32.18 29.30 25.05
N CYS A 102 30.85 29.24 25.08
CA CYS A 102 30.14 28.13 25.70
C CYS A 102 30.34 26.79 24.97
N LYS A 103 30.07 25.68 25.67
CA LYS A 103 30.20 24.32 25.11
C LYS A 103 29.47 24.11 23.78
N PHE A 104 28.37 24.82 23.56
CA PHE A 104 27.60 24.75 22.33
C PHE A 104 28.30 25.50 21.19
N HIS A 105 28.77 26.73 21.41
CA HIS A 105 29.53 27.47 20.39
C HIS A 105 30.92 26.88 20.14
N ALA A 106 31.55 26.25 21.13
CA ALA A 106 32.80 25.52 20.94
C ALA A 106 32.64 24.30 20.00
N LYS A 107 31.44 23.70 19.95
CA LYS A 107 31.15 22.52 19.13
C LYS A 107 30.46 22.84 17.81
N PHE A 108 29.59 23.84 17.79
CA PHE A 108 28.69 24.14 16.67
C PHE A 108 28.94 25.53 16.04
N GLY A 109 29.77 26.38 16.67
CA GLY A 109 30.03 27.74 16.21
C GLY A 109 28.72 28.52 15.99
N LYS A 110 28.64 29.26 14.89
CA LYS A 110 27.45 30.06 14.50
C LYS A 110 26.16 29.26 14.34
N LYS A 111 26.23 27.92 14.23
CA LYS A 111 25.06 27.03 14.11
C LYS A 111 24.54 26.55 15.47
N ALA A 112 25.06 27.07 16.58
CA ALA A 112 24.59 26.69 17.90
C ALA A 112 23.15 27.18 18.13
N PHE A 113 22.22 26.23 18.31
CA PHE A 113 20.82 26.54 18.64
C PHE A 113 20.64 27.11 20.05
N LYS A 114 21.64 26.93 20.92
CA LYS A 114 21.61 27.36 22.31
C LYS A 114 22.94 27.97 22.73
N CYS A 115 22.86 29.10 23.43
CA CYS A 115 23.98 29.76 24.08
C CYS A 115 23.84 29.65 25.60
N GLU A 116 24.93 29.34 26.32
CA GLU A 116 25.00 29.35 27.79
C GLU A 116 25.94 30.48 28.20
N LYS A 117 25.49 31.41 29.06
CA LYS A 117 26.32 32.53 29.55
C LYS A 117 27.28 32.06 30.66
N PRO A 118 28.46 32.68 30.83
CA PRO A 118 29.03 33.76 30.01
C PRO A 118 29.61 33.23 28.69
N CYS A 119 29.21 33.84 27.57
CA CYS A 119 29.68 33.47 26.24
C CYS A 119 29.87 34.73 25.39
N GLU A 120 31.11 34.98 25.02
CA GLU A 120 31.60 36.09 24.17
C GLU A 120 31.66 35.70 22.69
N PHE A 121 31.00 34.61 22.30
CA PHE A 121 30.86 34.28 20.88
C PHE A 121 30.01 35.36 20.18
N PRO A 122 30.50 35.98 19.08
CA PRO A 122 29.78 37.05 18.41
C PRO A 122 28.44 36.53 17.89
N LYS A 123 27.35 37.19 18.30
CA LYS A 123 26.05 37.01 17.66
C LYS A 123 26.07 37.81 16.38
N ASN A 124 25.96 37.14 15.24
CA ASN A 124 25.64 37.78 13.97
C ASN A 124 24.13 37.96 13.86
#